data_AF-A0A263D0Q9-F1
#
_entry.id   AF-A0A263D0Q9-F1
#
_cell.length_a   1.000
_cell.length_b   1.000
_cell.length_c   1.000
_cell.angle_alpha   90.00
_cell.angle_beta   90.00
_cell.angle_gamma   90.00
#
_symmetry.space_group_name_H-M   'P 1'
#
loop_
_entity.id
_entity.type
_entity.pdbx_description
1 polymer ?
#
loop_
_entity_poly.entity_id
_entity_poly.type
_entity_poly.pdbx_seq_one_letter_code
_entity_poly.pdbx_strand_id
1 'polypeptide(L)'
;MDHSSVLMLILIVLLLATAAAGAVGRRNRADRRVARVERKLDAVLAHLGVELPEPGMDRVHALLAEGKRIEAIKAYRECTDADLREAKEAVDRLAAGS
;
A
#
# COMPACT_ATOMS: atom_id res chain seq x y z
N MET A 1 -19.45 -13.56 41.46
CA MET A 1 -18.44 -12.68 40.85
C MET A 1 -18.37 -11.44 41.71
N ASP A 2 -17.32 -11.33 42.49
CA ASP A 2 -17.10 -10.26 43.46
C ASP A 2 -16.81 -8.93 42.76
N HIS A 3 -17.36 -7.84 43.31
CA HIS A 3 -17.21 -6.50 42.73
C HIS A 3 -15.74 -6.06 42.64
N SER A 4 -14.90 -6.56 43.55
CA SER A 4 -13.45 -6.32 43.56
C SER A 4 -12.76 -6.88 42.32
N SER A 5 -13.11 -8.10 41.89
CA SER A 5 -12.59 -8.70 40.66
C SER A 5 -13.03 -7.94 39.41
N VAL A 6 -14.26 -7.43 39.37
CA VAL A 6 -14.76 -6.62 38.25
C VAL A 6 -14.01 -5.29 38.13
N LEU A 7 -13.75 -4.63 39.26
CA LEU A 7 -12.99 -3.37 39.30
C LEU A 7 -11.52 -3.56 38.86
N MET A 8 -10.89 -4.66 39.28
CA MET A 8 -9.54 -5.04 38.84
C MET A 8 -9.47 -5.25 37.32
N LEU A 9 -10.46 -5.94 36.74
CA LEU A 9 -10.49 -6.20 35.30
C LEU A 9 -10.67 -4.90 34.50
N ILE A 10 -11.54 -4.00 34.95
CA ILE A 10 -11.72 -2.67 34.33
C ILE A 10 -10.41 -1.86 34.38
N LEU A 11 -9.71 -1.87 35.52
CA LEU A 11 -8.45 -1.15 35.68
C LEU A 11 -7.36 -1.70 34.75
N ILE A 12 -7.26 -3.03 34.62
CA ILE A 12 -6.30 -3.68 33.72
C ILE A 12 -6.62 -3.33 32.26
N VAL A 13 -7.88 -3.39 31.86
CA VAL A 13 -8.31 -3.02 30.50
C VAL A 13 -8.00 -1.55 30.22
N LEU A 14 -8.24 -0.65 31.17
CA LEU A 14 -7.94 0.78 31.04
C LEU A 14 -6.41 1.03 30.92
N LEU A 15 -5.61 0.30 31.71
CA LEU A 15 -4.15 0.38 31.67
C LEU A 15 -3.58 -0.16 30.35
N LEU A 16 -4.13 -1.26 29.83
CA LEU A 16 -3.77 -1.79 28.52
C LEU A 16 -4.16 -0.84 27.37
N ALA A 17 -5.33 -0.22 27.44
CA ALA A 17 -5.79 0.74 26.42
C ALA A 17 -4.90 2.00 26.34
N THR A 18 -4.48 2.53 27.49
CA THR A 18 -3.59 3.71 27.54
C THR A 18 -2.17 3.40 27.07
N ALA A 19 -1.63 2.22 27.39
CA ALA A 19 -0.34 1.75 26.87
C ALA A 19 -0.36 1.57 25.33
N ALA A 20 -1.45 1.03 24.78
CA ALA A 20 -1.63 0.86 23.34
C ALA A 20 -1.65 2.21 22.60
N ALA A 21 -2.31 3.23 23.14
CA ALA A 21 -2.35 4.57 22.56
C ALA A 21 -0.94 5.22 22.46
N GLY A 22 -0.07 4.99 23.45
CA GLY A 22 1.31 5.51 23.44
C GLY A 22 2.24 4.86 22.41
N ALA A 23 1.94 3.63 21.97
CA ALA A 23 2.71 2.95 20.93
C ALA A 23 2.36 3.43 19.50
N VAL A 24 1.14 3.93 19.29
CA VAL A 24 0.64 4.36 17.97
C VAL A 24 1.21 5.71 17.53
N GLY A 25 1.57 6.60 18.46
CA GLY A 25 2.06 7.95 18.16
C GLY A 25 3.48 8.05 17.55
N ARG A 26 4.31 7.00 17.62
CA ARG A 26 5.70 7.04 17.12
C ARG A 26 5.84 6.91 15.60
N ARG A 27 4.79 6.51 14.88
CA ARG A 27 4.82 6.31 13.42
C ARG A 27 5.09 7.60 12.64
N ASN A 28 4.65 8.74 13.16
CA ASN A 28 4.63 10.03 12.45
C ASN A 28 6.02 10.63 12.10
N ARG A 29 7.13 10.11 12.65
CA ARG A 29 8.49 10.58 12.33
C ARG A 29 9.15 9.82 11.19
N ALA A 30 8.78 8.55 10.98
CA ALA A 30 9.32 7.74 9.89
C ALA A 30 8.79 8.26 8.54
N ASP A 31 7.49 8.54 8.47
CA ASP A 31 6.80 8.95 7.25
C ASP A 31 7.38 10.25 6.65
N ARG A 32 7.79 11.22 7.50
CA ARG A 32 8.39 12.47 7.03
C ARG A 32 9.75 12.29 6.36
N ARG A 33 10.51 11.24 6.72
CA ARG A 33 11.79 10.93 6.08
C ARG A 33 11.55 10.24 4.74
N VAL A 34 10.61 9.31 4.70
CA VAL A 34 10.17 8.62 3.47
C VAL A 34 9.74 9.64 2.41
N ALA A 35 8.83 10.56 2.75
CA ALA A 35 8.35 11.59 1.83
C ALA A 35 9.44 12.56 1.31
N ARG A 36 10.58 12.69 2.01
CA ARG A 36 11.72 13.50 1.52
C ARG A 36 12.59 12.71 0.56
N VAL A 37 12.73 11.40 0.78
CA VAL A 37 13.48 10.50 -0.09
C VAL A 37 12.74 10.35 -1.41
N GLU A 38 11.43 10.10 -1.38
CA GLU A 38 10.57 10.00 -2.58
C GLU A 38 10.71 11.24 -3.46
N ARG A 39 10.49 12.44 -2.90
CA ARG A 39 10.62 13.70 -3.67
C ARG A 39 12.00 13.91 -4.31
N LYS A 40 13.07 13.47 -3.64
CA LYS A 40 14.42 13.56 -4.21
C LYS A 40 14.60 12.54 -5.33
N LEU A 41 14.04 11.35 -5.17
CA LEU A 41 14.08 10.30 -6.17
C LEU A 41 13.33 10.76 -7.43
N ASP A 42 12.12 11.29 -7.28
CA ASP A 42 11.32 11.81 -8.39
C ASP A 42 12.07 12.91 -9.16
N ALA A 43 12.73 13.83 -8.43
CA ALA A 43 13.52 14.89 -9.04
C ALA A 43 14.75 14.37 -9.81
N VAL A 44 15.43 13.32 -9.30
CA VAL A 44 16.56 12.70 -10.00
C VAL A 44 16.08 11.91 -11.21
N LEU A 45 14.98 11.17 -11.10
CA LEU A 45 14.39 10.42 -12.22
C LEU A 45 13.98 11.34 -13.35
N ALA A 46 13.29 12.45 -13.03
CA ALA A 46 12.91 13.46 -14.01
C ALA A 46 14.13 14.10 -14.68
N HIS A 47 15.21 14.35 -13.93
CA HIS A 47 16.44 14.91 -14.48
C HIS A 47 17.18 13.92 -15.40
N LEU A 48 17.13 12.62 -15.10
CA LEU A 48 17.79 11.57 -15.88
C LEU A 48 16.96 11.11 -17.09
N GLY A 49 15.68 11.49 -17.18
CA GLY A 49 14.79 11.05 -18.26
C GLY A 49 14.54 9.53 -18.26
N VAL A 50 14.63 8.91 -17.08
CA VAL A 50 14.44 7.46 -16.92
C VAL A 50 12.98 7.19 -16.59
N GLU A 51 12.26 6.59 -17.53
CA GLU A 51 11.01 5.90 -17.23
C GLU A 51 11.36 4.59 -16.52
N LEU A 52 11.06 4.51 -15.22
CA LEU A 52 11.22 3.26 -14.49
C LEU A 52 10.18 2.27 -15.04
N PRO A 53 10.61 1.11 -15.58
CA PRO A 53 9.67 0.06 -15.91
C PRO A 53 9.01 -0.39 -14.61
N GLU A 54 7.68 -0.23 -14.55
CA GLU A 54 6.83 -0.71 -13.46
C GLU A 54 7.12 -2.22 -13.27
N PRO A 55 7.70 -2.63 -12.13
CA PRO A 55 8.09 -4.01 -11.89
C PRO A 55 6.89 -4.95 -12.08
N GLY A 56 7.06 -6.06 -12.80
CA GLY A 56 5.98 -7.05 -12.97
C GLY A 56 5.00 -6.76 -14.11
N MET A 57 5.19 -5.69 -14.87
CA MET A 57 4.36 -5.39 -16.05
C MET A 57 4.44 -6.46 -17.16
N ASP A 58 5.57 -7.16 -17.30
CA ASP A 58 5.71 -8.26 -18.26
C ASP A 58 4.63 -9.35 -18.07
N ARG A 59 4.29 -9.65 -16.81
CA ARG A 59 3.24 -10.61 -16.45
C ARG A 59 1.85 -10.07 -16.81
N VAL A 60 1.62 -8.77 -16.62
CA VAL A 60 0.35 -8.11 -16.97
C VAL A 60 0.15 -8.17 -18.49
N HIS A 61 1.19 -7.86 -19.28
CA HIS A 61 1.15 -7.93 -20.74
C HIS A 61 0.91 -9.36 -21.26
N ALA A 62 1.59 -10.36 -20.69
CA ALA A 62 1.36 -11.76 -21.05
C ALA A 62 -0.10 -12.20 -20.80
N LEU A 63 -0.64 -11.87 -19.62
CA LEU A 63 -2.03 -12.19 -19.28
C LEU A 63 -3.04 -11.47 -20.18
N LEU A 64 -2.75 -10.22 -20.57
CA LEU A 64 -3.55 -9.48 -21.55
C LEU A 64 -3.52 -10.13 -22.94
N ALA A 65 -2.34 -10.55 -23.41
CA ALA A 65 -2.18 -11.25 -24.68
C ALA A 65 -2.94 -12.60 -24.71
N GLU A 66 -3.05 -13.26 -23.56
CA GLU A 66 -3.84 -14.48 -23.37
C GLU A 66 -5.35 -14.24 -23.18
N GLY A 67 -5.81 -12.98 -23.17
CA GLY A 67 -7.21 -12.61 -22.92
C GLY A 67 -7.67 -12.75 -21.46
N LYS A 68 -6.74 -12.99 -20.54
CA LYS A 68 -6.98 -13.20 -19.10
C LYS A 68 -7.06 -11.88 -18.33
N ARG A 69 -8.10 -11.10 -18.62
CA ARG A 69 -8.24 -9.71 -18.12
C ARG A 69 -8.33 -9.60 -16.59
N ILE A 70 -9.03 -10.52 -15.94
CA ILE A 70 -9.20 -10.49 -14.48
C ILE A 70 -7.86 -10.77 -13.78
N GLU A 71 -7.11 -11.74 -14.30
CA GLU A 71 -5.78 -12.09 -13.83
C GLU A 71 -4.79 -10.95 -14.06
N ALA A 72 -4.88 -10.25 -15.20
CA ALA A 72 -4.07 -9.06 -15.47
C ALA A 72 -4.35 -7.93 -14.45
N ILE A 73 -5.62 -7.68 -14.10
CA ILE A 73 -5.99 -6.72 -13.04
C ILE A 73 -5.43 -7.16 -11.70
N LYS A 74 -5.51 -8.45 -11.38
CA LYS A 74 -4.95 -8.97 -10.13
C LYS A 74 -3.43 -8.80 -10.09
N ALA A 75 -2.72 -9.15 -11.17
CA ALA A 75 -1.28 -9.00 -11.28
C ALA A 75 -0.85 -7.53 -11.17
N TYR A 76 -1.58 -6.60 -11.80
CA TYR A 76 -1.32 -5.17 -11.70
C TYR A 76 -1.43 -4.67 -10.25
N ARG A 77 -2.44 -5.11 -9.49
CA ARG A 77 -2.59 -4.76 -8.08
C ARG A 77 -1.48 -5.33 -7.21
N GLU A 78 -1.04 -6.56 -7.49
CA GLU A 78 0.04 -7.21 -6.75
C GLU A 78 1.39 -6.50 -6.94
N CYS A 79 1.61 -5.83 -8.07
CA CYS A 79 2.88 -5.18 -8.36
C CYS A 79 2.91 -3.66 -8.09
N THR A 80 1.75 -2.99 -8.12
CA THR A 80 1.65 -1.53 -7.95
C THR A 80 0.97 -1.10 -6.65
N ASP A 81 0.43 -2.06 -5.87
CA ASP A 81 -0.44 -1.81 -4.71
C ASP A 81 -1.69 -0.94 -5.03
N ALA A 82 -2.02 -0.78 -6.31
CA ALA A 82 -3.18 -0.01 -6.74
C ALA A 82 -4.50 -0.57 -6.20
N ASP A 83 -5.46 0.34 -6.02
CA ASP A 83 -6.82 -0.07 -5.71
C ASP A 83 -7.48 -0.80 -6.91
N LEU A 84 -8.64 -1.42 -6.69
CA LEU A 84 -9.30 -2.19 -7.75
C LEU A 84 -9.74 -1.33 -8.93
N ARG A 85 -10.13 -0.07 -8.68
CA ARG A 85 -10.59 0.86 -9.71
C ARG A 85 -9.41 1.28 -10.58
N GLU A 86 -8.34 1.76 -9.95
CA GLU A 86 -7.11 2.19 -10.61
C GLU A 86 -6.49 1.06 -11.43
N ALA A 87 -6.42 -0.16 -10.88
CA ALA A 87 -5.90 -1.30 -11.61
C ALA A 87 -6.76 -1.68 -12.82
N LYS A 88 -8.09 -1.64 -12.69
CA LYS A 88 -8.98 -1.87 -13.82
C LYS A 88 -8.78 -0.83 -14.92
N GLU A 89 -8.75 0.45 -14.56
CA GLU A 89 -8.54 1.54 -15.51
C GLU A 89 -7.18 1.45 -16.21
N ALA A 90 -6.12 1.11 -15.47
CA ALA A 90 -4.79 0.90 -16.05
C ALA A 90 -4.78 -0.27 -17.05
N VAL A 91 -5.33 -1.42 -16.67
CA VAL A 91 -5.40 -2.60 -17.54
C VAL A 91 -6.27 -2.34 -18.77
N ASP A 92 -7.37 -1.60 -18.64
CA ASP A 92 -8.21 -1.22 -19.78
C ASP A 92 -7.48 -0.29 -20.75
N ARG A 93 -6.65 0.65 -20.26
CA ARG A 93 -5.77 1.48 -21.12
C ARG A 93 -4.72 0.63 -21.85
N LEU A 94 -4.08 -0.30 -21.15
CA LEU A 94 -3.07 -1.19 -21.73
C LEU A 94 -3.66 -2.07 -22.84
N ALA A 95 -4.85 -2.62 -22.62
CA ALA A 95 -5.55 -3.42 -23.61
C ALA A 95 -6.05 -2.61 -24.83
N ALA A 96 -6.25 -1.30 -24.69
CA ALA A 96 -6.69 -0.43 -25.77
C ALA A 96 -5.52 0.08 -26.65
N GLY A 97 -4.29 0.06 -26.13
CA GLY A 97 -3.08 0.45 -26.86
C GLY A 97 -2.29 -0.71 -27.45
N SER A 98 -2.81 -1.94 -27.38
CA SER A 98 -2.21 -3.18 -27.90
C SER A 98 -2.76 -3.56 -29.26
#